data_AF-A0A498CW20-F1
#
_entry.id   AF-A0A498CW20-F1
#
_cell.length_a   1.000
_cell.length_b   1.000
_cell.length_c   1.000
_cell.angle_alpha   90.00
_cell.angle_beta   90.00
_cell.angle_gamma   90.00
#
_symmetry.space_group_name_H-M   'P 1'
#
loop_
_entity.id
_entity.type
_entity.pdbx_description
1 polymer ?
#
loop_
_entity_poly.entity_id
_entity_poly.type
_entity_poly.pdbx_seq_one_letter_code
_entity_poly.pdbx_strand_id
1 'polypeptide(L)' 'MFELLVIDISGNKPKSLYAREFVTHPRIGEWIDIEIDGESNMFEVVKIAHSTNGGDSDLYVKLLGLTYQVVGDLCCRND' A
#
# COMPACT_ATOMS: atom_id res chain seq x y z
N MET A 1 -12.48 3.94 11.39
CA MET A 1 -11.98 2.95 10.44
C MET A 1 -12.27 3.47 9.06
N PHE A 2 -11.29 3.45 8.17
CA PHE A 2 -11.39 3.96 6.81
C PHE A 2 -11.37 2.77 5.86
N GLU A 3 -12.41 2.61 5.05
CA GLU A 3 -12.40 1.66 3.95
C GLU A 3 -11.82 2.37 2.73
N LEU A 4 -10.67 1.91 2.25
CA LEU A 4 -9.96 2.56 1.15
C LEU A 4 -9.71 1.55 0.03
N LEU A 5 -9.90 1.97 -1.21
CA LEU A 5 -9.54 1.17 -2.37
C LEU A 5 -8.03 1.21 -2.55
N VAL A 6 -7.37 0.06 -2.44
CA VAL A 6 -5.92 -0.02 -2.67
C VAL A 6 -5.66 -0.38 -4.14
N ILE A 7 -4.80 0.38 -4.79
CA ILE A 7 -4.48 0.27 -6.21
C ILE A 7 -2.96 0.14 -6.37
N ASP A 8 -2.50 -1.03 -6.77
CA ASP A 8 -1.10 -1.29 -7.11
C ASP A 8 -0.74 -0.69 -8.47
N ILE A 9 0.30 0.14 -8.49
CA ILE A 9 0.84 0.80 -9.70
C ILE A 9 2.23 0.27 -10.09
N SER A 10 2.66 -0.86 -9.55
CA SER A 10 3.98 -1.45 -9.83
C SER A 10 4.11 -2.03 -11.24
N GLY A 11 2.99 -2.48 -11.81
CA GLY A 11 2.93 -3.04 -13.16
C GLY A 11 2.68 -2.01 -14.25
N ASN A 12 2.57 -2.49 -15.49
CA ASN A 12 2.28 -1.65 -16.66
C ASN A 12 0.87 -1.01 -16.63
N LYS A 13 -0.04 -1.55 -15.82
CA LYS A 13 -1.40 -1.03 -15.63
C LYS A 13 -1.74 -1.08 -14.14
N PRO A 14 -2.46 -0.07 -13.61
CA PRO A 14 -2.96 -0.11 -12.25
C PRO A 14 -3.84 -1.35 -12.02
N LYS A 15 -3.61 -2.05 -10.90
CA LYS A 15 -4.38 -3.22 -10.48
C LYS A 15 -5.00 -2.95 -9.11
N SER A 16 -6.32 -3.11 -8.98
CA SER A 16 -6.94 -3.04 -7.66
C SER A 16 -6.55 -4.25 -6.80
N LEU A 17 -6.16 -3.98 -5.56
CA LEU A 17 -5.87 -4.96 -4.50
C LEU A 17 -7.05 -5.10 -3.51
N TYR A 18 -8.25 -4.77 -3.98
CA TYR A 18 -9.50 -4.72 -3.22
C TYR A 18 -9.56 -3.56 -2.19
N ALA A 19 -10.76 -3.32 -1.66
CA ALA A 19 -10.97 -2.39 -0.56
C ALA A 19 -10.41 -3.00 0.73
N ARG A 20 -9.73 -2.18 1.53
CA ARG A 20 -9.11 -2.60 2.80
C ARG A 20 -9.50 -1.63 3.90
N GLU A 21 -9.74 -2.18 5.09
CA GLU A 21 -10.02 -1.39 6.28
C GLU A 21 -8.73 -0.97 6.98
N PHE A 22 -8.61 0.32 7.26
CA PHE A 22 -7.50 0.89 8.00
C PHE A 22 -7.99 1.55 9.29
N VAL A 23 -7.27 1.33 10.40
CA VAL A 23 -7.55 2.01 11.67
C VAL A 23 -7.26 3.52 11.54
N THR A 24 -6.14 3.85 10.88
CA THR A 24 -5.70 5.21 10.60
C THR A 24 -5.58 5.42 9.10
N HIS A 25 -5.93 6.61 8.61
CA HIS A 25 -5.76 6.93 7.20
C HIS A 25 -4.25 6.92 6.85
N PRO A 26 -3.80 6.07 5.91
CA PRO A 26 -2.39 6.03 5.52
C PRO A 26 -1.92 7.36 4.92
N ARG A 27 -0.61 7.61 4.98
CA ARG A 27 0.04 8.81 4.42
C ARG A 27 1.02 8.44 3.32
N ILE A 28 1.30 9.39 2.43
CA ILE A 28 2.33 9.22 1.40
C ILE A 28 3.69 8.93 2.04
N GLY A 29 4.39 7.92 1.53
CA GLY A 29 5.67 7.41 2.03
C GLY A 29 5.54 6.37 3.15
N GLU A 30 4.35 6.19 3.73
CA GLU A 30 4.14 5.10 4.69
C GLU A 30 4.13 3.76 3.97
N TRP A 31 4.52 2.73 4.71
CA TRP A 31 4.47 1.36 4.24
C TRP A 31 3.22 0.66 4.78
N ILE A 32 2.57 -0.13 3.94
CA ILE A 32 1.45 -0.99 4.32
C ILE A 32 1.78 -2.43 3.97
N ASP A 33 1.43 -3.33 4.88
CA ASP A 33 1.55 -4.76 4.68
C ASP A 33 0.21 -5.32 4.19
N ILE A 34 0.24 -6.09 3.10
CA ILE A 34 -0.94 -6.73 2.53
C ILE A 34 -0.63 -8.19 2.23
N GLU A 35 -1.45 -9.08 2.78
CA GLU A 35 -1.43 -10.49 2.41
C GLU A 35 -2.08 -10.71 1.04
N ILE A 36 -1.33 -11.32 0.12
CA ILE A 36 -1.73 -11.70 -1.23
C ILE A 36 -1.27 -13.13 -1.46
N ASP A 37 -2.20 -14.02 -1.82
CA ASP A 37 -1.92 -15.43 -2.13
C ASP A 37 -1.15 -16.19 -1.01
N GLY A 38 -1.38 -15.81 0.25
CA GLY A 38 -0.74 -16.42 1.43
C GLY A 38 0.64 -15.86 1.77
N GLU A 39 1.12 -14.84 1.03
CA GLU A 39 2.38 -14.16 1.31
C GLU A 39 2.15 -12.68 1.69
N SER A 40 2.86 -12.24 2.72
CA SER A 40 2.87 -10.87 3.21
C SER A 40 3.78 -10.01 2.32
N ASN A 41 3.19 -9.02 1.66
CA ASN A 41 3.82 -8.14 0.69
C ASN A 41 3.80 -6.70 1.22
N MET A 42 4.96 -6.04 1.19
CA MET A 42 5.11 -4.66 1.63
C MET A 42 4.95 -3.71 0.46
N PHE A 43 4.11 -2.69 0.64
CA PHE A 43 3.87 -1.64 -0.35
C PHE A 43 4.14 -0.27 0.24
N GLU A 44 4.73 0.62 -0.55
CA GLU A 44 4.83 2.04 -0.23
C GLU A 44 3.60 2.78 -0.76
N VAL A 45 3.02 3.65 0.06
CA VAL A 45 1.98 4.58 -0.36
C VAL A 45 2.60 5.70 -1.19
N VAL A 46 2.27 5.74 -2.48
CA VAL A 46 2.83 6.73 -3.42
C VAL A 46 1.90 7.94 -3.58
N LYS A 47 0.59 7.71 -3.61
CA LYS A 47 -0.40 8.77 -3.80
C LYS A 47 -1.71 8.43 -3.12
N ILE A 48 -2.39 9.47 -2.66
CA ILE A 48 -3.76 9.39 -2.14
C ILE A 48 -4.61 10.32 -3.00
N ALA A 49 -5.72 9.81 -3.54
CA ALA A 49 -6.72 10.61 -4.23
C ALA A 49 -7.99 10.66 -3.39
N HIS A 50 -8.37 11.87 -2.97
CA HIS A 50 -9.60 12.10 -2.23
C HIS A 50 -10.73 12.49 -3.20
N SER A 51 -11.89 11.86 -3.06
CA SER A 51 -13.07 12.20 -3.86
C SER A 51 -13.65 13.56 -3.43
N THR A 52 -13.94 14.42 -4.40
CA THR A 52 -14.69 15.67 -4.16
C THR A 52 -16.19 15.46 -4.03
N ASN A 53 -16.68 14.25 -4.34
CA ASN A 53 -18.11 13.92 -4.37
C ASN A 53 -18.57 13.14 -3.12
N GLY A 54 -17.77 13.13 -2.05
CA GLY A 54 -18.10 12.44 -0.81
C GLY A 54 -17.90 10.91 -0.85
N GLY A 55 -17.19 10.41 -1.85
CA GLY A 55 -16.72 9.01 -1.85
C GLY A 55 -15.44 8.83 -1.02
N ASP A 56 -15.05 7.57 -0.81
CA ASP A 56 -13.81 7.22 -0.12
C ASP A 56 -12.56 7.61 -0.93
N SER A 57 -11.39 7.47 -0.29
CA SER A 57 -10.11 7.81 -0.93
C SER A 57 -9.49 6.58 -1.59
N ASP A 58 -8.87 6.80 -2.76
CA ASP A 58 -8.08 5.78 -3.43
C ASP A 58 -6.62 5.86 -2.96
N LEU A 59 -6.07 4.71 -2.59
CA LEU A 59 -4.69 4.56 -2.14
C LEU A 59 -3.86 3.93 -3.26
N TYR A 60 -3.01 4.72 -3.91
CA TYR A 60 -2.09 4.22 -4.92
C TYR A 60 -0.78 3.81 -4.27
N VAL A 61 -0.39 2.57 -4.49
CA VAL A 61 0.72 1.94 -3.80
C VAL A 61 1.68 1.26 -4.77
N LYS A 62 2.94 1.13 -4.37
CA LYS A 62 3.97 0.45 -5.14
C LYS A 62 4.58 -0.66 -4.29
N LEU A 63 4.62 -1.87 -4.84
CA LEU A 63 5.22 -3.05 -4.24
C LEU A 63 6.71 -2.81 -4.03
N LEU A 64 7.15 -2.99 -2.80
CA LEU A 64 8.56 -3.01 -2.42
C LEU A 64 9.12 -4.43 -2.50
N GLY A 65 8.30 -5.43 -2.18
CA GLY A 65 8.65 -6.85 -2.21
C GLY A 65 7.98 -7.62 -1.09
N LEU A 66 8.48 -8.82 -0.79
CA LEU A 66 8.01 -9.58 0.37
C LEU A 66 8.40 -8.88 1.65
N THR A 67 7.47 -8.81 2.61
CA THR A 67 7.64 -8.04 3.85
C THR A 67 8.92 -8.43 4.61
N TYR A 68 9.21 -9.72 4.73
CA TYR A 68 10.42 -10.17 5.42
C TYR A 68 11.71 -9.74 4.69
N GLN A 69 11.70 -9.64 3.36
CA GLN A 69 12.86 -9.20 2.57
C GLN A 69 13.07 -7.70 2.75
N VAL A 70 12.00 -6.92 2.60
CA VAL A 70 12.04 -5.45 2.71
C VAL A 70 12.48 -5.01 4.11
N VAL A 71 11.94 -5.64 5.16
CA VAL A 71 12.36 -5.37 6.55
C VAL A 71 13.79 -5.85 6.81
N GLY A 72 14.18 -7.00 6.26
CA GLY A 72 15.55 -7.51 6.36
C GLY A 72 16.57 -6.56 5.74
N ASP A 73 16.28 -6.04 4.55
CA ASP A 73 17.12 -5.07 3.84
C ASP A 73 17.24 -3.75 4.62
N LEU A 74 16.14 -3.28 5.24
CA LEU A 74 16.16 -2.08 6.08
C LEU A 74 17.08 -2.26 7.31
N CYS A 75 17.06 -3.43 7.94
CA CYS A 75 17.94 -3.72 9.09
C CYS A 75 19.42 -3.83 8.69
N CYS A 76 19.72 -4.20 7.45
CA CYS A 76 21.08 -4.42 6.97
C CYS A 76 21.68 -3.22 6.24
N ARG A 77 20.85 -2.23 5.86
CA ARG A 77 21.31 -0.93 5.36
C ARG A 77 21.69 -0.05 6.55
N ASN A 78 22.97 -0.03 6.87
CA ASN A 78 23.56 1.03 7.67
C ASN A 78 23.72 2.25 6.75
N ASP A 79 22.80 3.21 6.85
CA ASP A 79 22.97 4.56 6.29
C ASP A 79 24.13 5.30 6.98
#